data_AF-A0A0R2CTF6-F1
#
_entry.id   AF-A0A0R2CTF6-F1
#
_cell.length_a   1.000
_cell.length_b   1.000
_cell.length_c   1.000
_cell.angle_alpha   90.00
_cell.angle_beta   90.00
_cell.angle_gamma   90.00
#
_symmetry.space_group_name_H-M   'P 1'
#
loop_
_entity.id
_entity.type
_entity.pdbx_description
1 polymer ?
#
loop_
_entity_poly.entity_id
_entity_poly.type
_entity_poly.pdbx_seq_one_letter_code
_entity_poly.pdbx_strand_id
1 'polypeptide(L)'
;MSFKEQSGIDIDQLIFGISQISQMLNVSPRQLRYWEKRGYIRSLAQKDGQTRQYNAKAVVRIVGIKHFLDEGYTLAAAADKVTKFAQQQKMLHDFVGQRFQGVTEIAGQPALDFGHLADQHLYGVMQQGRAEFKLRQD
;
A
#
# COMPACT_ATOMS: atom_id res chain seq x y z
N MET A 1 -6.95 9.69 11.23
CA MET A 1 -5.62 10.33 11.37
C MET A 1 -4.67 9.67 10.37
N SER A 2 -3.86 10.46 9.67
CA SER A 2 -2.83 9.98 8.74
C SER A 2 -1.69 9.27 9.49
N PHE A 3 -1.00 8.34 8.83
CA PHE A 3 0.25 7.75 9.35
C PHE A 3 1.25 8.81 9.79
N LYS A 4 1.32 9.94 9.06
CA LYS A 4 2.15 11.08 9.40
C LYS A 4 1.78 11.70 10.76
N GLU A 5 0.49 11.79 11.07
CA GLU A 5 0.00 12.37 12.33
C GLU A 5 0.26 11.45 13.53
N GLN A 6 0.25 10.13 13.30
CA GLN A 6 0.47 9.14 14.36
C GLN A 6 1.95 8.84 14.61
N SER A 7 2.80 8.93 13.58
CA SER A 7 4.21 8.54 13.66
C SER A 7 5.20 9.70 13.57
N GLY A 8 4.75 10.88 13.12
CA GLY A 8 5.63 11.99 12.74
C GLY A 8 6.41 11.76 11.43
N ILE A 9 6.23 10.61 10.77
CA ILE A 9 6.98 10.22 9.57
C ILE A 9 6.16 10.54 8.31
N ASP A 10 6.73 11.37 7.44
CA ASP A 10 6.19 11.67 6.12
C ASP A 10 6.81 10.77 5.05
N ILE A 11 6.13 9.67 4.72
CA ILE A 11 6.62 8.66 3.77
C ILE A 11 6.85 9.26 2.37
N ASP A 12 6.11 10.31 2.00
CA ASP A 12 6.27 10.97 0.70
C ASP A 12 7.58 11.74 0.58
N GLN A 13 8.22 12.07 1.70
CA GLN A 13 9.56 12.71 1.74
C GLN A 13 10.71 11.69 1.63
N LEU A 14 10.44 10.38 1.67
CA LEU A 14 11.46 9.35 1.53
C LEU A 14 11.87 9.21 0.06
N ILE A 15 13.09 9.66 -0.26
CA ILE A 15 13.64 9.67 -1.61
C ILE A 15 14.84 8.72 -1.72
N PHE A 16 14.81 7.87 -2.74
CA PHE A 16 15.81 6.84 -2.98
C PHE A 16 16.44 7.01 -4.36
N GLY A 17 17.77 7.03 -4.42
CA GLY A 17 18.52 7.06 -5.68
C GLY A 17 18.51 5.70 -6.37
N ILE A 18 18.59 5.70 -7.70
CA ILE A 18 18.63 4.45 -8.50
C ILE A 18 19.75 3.49 -8.08
N SER A 19 20.90 4.00 -7.63
CA SER A 19 22.01 3.19 -7.15
C SER A 19 21.70 2.48 -5.83
N GLN A 20 21.01 3.16 -4.90
CA GLN A 20 20.58 2.57 -3.63
C GLN A 20 19.54 1.47 -3.87
N ILE A 21 18.55 1.75 -4.74
CA ILE A 21 17.53 0.75 -5.11
C ILE A 21 18.19 -0.47 -5.77
N SER A 22 19.17 -0.23 -6.64
CA SER A 22 19.90 -1.30 -7.31
C SER A 22 20.62 -2.20 -6.32
N GLN A 23 21.31 -1.62 -5.33
CA GLN A 23 21.97 -2.36 -4.25
C GLN A 23 20.97 -3.12 -3.37
N MET A 24 19.88 -2.46 -2.96
CA MET A 24 18.87 -3.05 -2.07
C MET A 24 18.13 -4.24 -2.69
N LEU A 25 17.80 -4.17 -3.98
CA LEU A 25 16.88 -5.12 -4.62
C LEU A 25 17.57 -6.06 -5.60
N ASN A 26 18.89 -5.92 -5.78
CA ASN A 26 19.66 -6.64 -6.79
C ASN A 26 19.02 -6.53 -8.20
N VAL A 27 18.65 -5.30 -8.58
CA VAL A 27 18.13 -4.96 -9.91
C VAL A 27 19.10 -3.98 -10.54
N SER A 28 19.55 -4.22 -11.77
CA SER A 28 20.50 -3.29 -12.41
C SER A 28 19.85 -1.91 -12.69
N PRO A 29 20.61 -0.80 -12.66
CA PRO A 29 20.09 0.51 -13.06
C PRO A 29 19.55 0.51 -14.50
N ARG A 30 20.08 -0.36 -15.37
CA ARG A 30 19.60 -0.56 -16.74
C ARG A 30 18.18 -1.14 -16.76
N GLN A 31 17.89 -2.14 -15.93
CA GLN A 31 16.55 -2.70 -15.82
C GLN A 31 15.56 -1.65 -15.30
N LEU A 32 15.91 -0.88 -14.27
CA LEU A 32 15.03 0.18 -13.75
C LEU A 32 14.72 1.24 -14.81
N ARG A 33 15.74 1.71 -15.55
CA ARG A 33 15.55 2.63 -16.68
C ARG A 33 14.66 2.02 -17.77
N TYR A 34 14.79 0.73 -18.04
CA TYR A 34 13.93 0.02 -18.99
C TYR A 34 12.48 -0.06 -18.51
N TRP A 35 12.25 -0.38 -17.24
CA TRP A 35 10.90 -0.43 -16.64
C TRP A 35 10.22 0.93 -16.69
N GLU A 36 10.99 2.00 -16.45
CA GLU A 36 10.52 3.36 -16.56
C GLU A 36 10.20 3.76 -18.00
N LYS A 37 11.08 3.43 -18.97
CA LYS A 37 10.81 3.64 -20.41
C LYS A 37 9.53 2.93 -20.87
N ARG A 38 9.21 1.78 -20.27
CA ARG A 38 7.98 1.02 -20.52
C ARG A 38 6.76 1.57 -19.78
N GLY A 39 6.92 2.62 -18.97
CA GLY A 39 5.85 3.25 -18.20
C GLY A 39 5.44 2.50 -16.93
N TYR A 40 6.19 1.48 -16.51
CA TYR A 40 5.82 0.66 -15.35
C TYR A 40 6.23 1.30 -14.03
N ILE A 41 7.24 2.16 -14.01
CA ILE A 41 7.65 2.95 -12.86
C ILE A 41 7.93 4.38 -13.32
N ARG A 42 8.02 5.33 -12.39
CA ARG A 42 8.27 6.73 -12.71
C ARG A 42 9.22 7.34 -11.67
N SER A 43 10.32 7.93 -12.11
CA SER A 43 11.17 8.73 -11.24
C SER A 43 10.52 10.09 -10.93
N LEU A 44 11.03 10.75 -9.90
CA LEU A 44 10.72 12.15 -9.66
C LEU A 44 11.23 13.00 -10.83
N ALA A 45 10.53 14.10 -11.11
CA ALA A 45 10.96 15.07 -12.11
C ALA A 45 12.29 15.69 -11.64
N GLN A 46 13.30 15.66 -12.50
CA GLN A 46 14.62 16.20 -12.20
C GLN A 46 15.08 17.13 -13.32
N LYS A 47 15.99 18.05 -12.97
CA LYS A 47 16.77 18.82 -13.95
C LYS A 47 17.68 17.87 -14.72
N ASP A 48 17.95 18.20 -15.99
CA ASP A 48 18.82 17.41 -16.84
C ASP A 48 20.18 17.13 -16.18
N GLY A 49 20.67 15.90 -16.32
CA GLY A 49 21.96 15.44 -15.79
C GLY A 49 21.94 14.87 -14.37
N GLN A 50 20.83 14.93 -13.64
CA GLN A 50 20.74 14.35 -12.30
C GLN A 50 20.46 12.85 -12.30
N THR A 51 20.93 12.18 -11.24
CA THR A 51 20.70 10.75 -11.02
C THR A 51 19.25 10.52 -10.61
N ARG A 52 18.55 9.65 -11.34
CA ARG A 52 17.15 9.29 -11.08
C ARG A 52 16.89 8.95 -9.63
N GLN A 53 15.84 9.56 -9.09
CA GLN A 53 15.33 9.35 -7.74
C GLN A 53 13.86 8.91 -7.77
N TYR A 54 13.47 8.13 -6.78
CA TYR A 54 12.15 7.55 -6.64
C TYR A 54 11.63 7.81 -5.22
N ASN A 55 10.35 8.13 -5.09
CA ASN A 55 9.71 8.18 -3.78
C ASN A 55 9.37 6.76 -3.28
N ALA A 56 9.00 6.66 -2.00
CA ALA A 56 8.60 5.39 -1.38
C ALA A 56 7.55 4.62 -2.19
N LYS A 57 6.53 5.30 -2.74
CA LYS A 57 5.49 4.65 -3.56
C LYS A 57 6.07 3.96 -4.80
N ALA A 58 6.98 4.63 -5.51
CA ALA A 58 7.66 4.04 -6.65
C ALA A 58 8.57 2.87 -6.24
N VAL A 59 9.26 2.98 -5.10
CA VAL A 59 10.09 1.89 -4.57
C VAL A 59 9.25 0.66 -4.22
N VAL A 60 8.12 0.81 -3.53
CA VAL A 60 7.19 -0.30 -3.24
C VAL A 60 6.74 -0.99 -4.54
N ARG A 61 6.46 -0.20 -5.58
CA ARG A 61 6.10 -0.75 -6.90
C ARG A 61 7.26 -1.53 -7.54
N ILE A 62 8.50 -1.03 -7.44
CA ILE A 62 9.71 -1.73 -7.92
C ILE A 62 9.88 -3.06 -7.17
N VAL A 63 9.73 -3.07 -5.84
CA VAL A 63 9.81 -4.27 -5.00
C VAL A 63 8.79 -5.32 -5.46
N GLY A 64 7.53 -4.92 -5.66
CA GLY A 64 6.49 -5.82 -6.14
C GLY A 64 6.78 -6.38 -7.53
N ILE A 65 7.26 -5.56 -8.47
CA ILE A 65 7.61 -6.02 -9.82
C ILE A 65 8.76 -7.02 -9.73
N LYS A 66 9.80 -6.73 -8.95
CA LYS A 66 10.95 -7.60 -8.74
C LYS A 66 10.53 -8.96 -8.17
N HIS A 67 9.66 -8.98 -7.17
CA HIS A 67 9.13 -10.22 -6.60
C HIS A 67 8.49 -11.12 -7.67
N PHE A 68 7.58 -10.60 -8.50
CA PHE A 68 6.97 -11.41 -9.56
C PHE A 68 7.95 -11.77 -10.70
N LEU A 69 8.97 -10.95 -10.96
CA LEU A 69 10.03 -11.35 -11.89
C LEU A 69 10.84 -12.53 -11.37
N ASP A 70 11.13 -12.55 -10.06
CA ASP A 70 11.85 -13.65 -9.42
C ASP A 70 11.03 -14.96 -9.43
N GLU A 71 9.70 -14.86 -9.45
CA GLU A 71 8.77 -15.99 -9.65
C GLU A 71 8.67 -16.46 -11.13
N GLY A 72 9.38 -15.80 -12.06
CA GLY A 72 9.43 -16.19 -13.48
C GLY A 72 8.39 -15.53 -14.38
N TYR A 73 7.63 -14.54 -13.88
CA TYR A 73 6.71 -13.80 -14.73
C TYR A 73 7.45 -12.85 -15.69
N THR A 74 6.79 -12.51 -16.80
CA THR A 74 7.26 -11.42 -17.67
C THR A 74 7.10 -10.07 -16.97
N LEU A 75 7.90 -9.07 -17.37
CA LEU A 75 7.81 -7.72 -16.81
C LEU A 75 6.40 -7.10 -16.93
N ALA A 76 5.70 -7.35 -18.03
CA ALA A 76 4.33 -6.85 -18.22
C ALA A 76 3.35 -7.50 -17.24
N ALA A 77 3.44 -8.83 -17.07
CA ALA A 77 2.59 -9.57 -16.12
C ALA A 77 2.88 -9.18 -14.66
N ALA A 78 4.17 -9.00 -14.31
CA ALA A 78 4.59 -8.53 -13.00
C ALA A 78 4.02 -7.12 -12.70
N ALA A 79 4.16 -6.19 -13.64
CA ALA A 79 3.63 -4.83 -13.48
C ALA A 79 2.09 -4.78 -13.39
N ASP A 80 1.39 -5.63 -14.14
CA ASP A 80 -0.07 -5.76 -14.08
C ASP A 80 -0.53 -6.29 -12.71
N LYS A 81 0.10 -7.35 -12.19
CA LYS A 81 -0.20 -7.90 -10.86
C LYS A 81 -0.04 -6.88 -9.75
N VAL A 82 1.06 -6.12 -9.75
CA VAL A 82 1.29 -5.05 -8.76
C VAL A 82 0.24 -3.94 -8.87
N THR A 83 -0.18 -3.62 -10.10
CA THR A 83 -1.22 -2.62 -10.34
C THR A 83 -2.57 -3.08 -9.79
N LYS A 84 -2.96 -4.33 -10.06
CA LYS A 84 -4.20 -4.93 -9.54
C LYS A 84 -4.20 -4.99 -8.02
N PHE A 85 -3.09 -5.41 -7.41
CA PHE A 85 -2.96 -5.41 -5.95
C PHE A 85 -3.13 -4.00 -5.37
N ALA A 86 -2.46 -3.00 -5.95
CA ALA A 86 -2.60 -1.62 -5.49
C ALA A 86 -4.03 -1.07 -5.65
N GLN A 87 -4.74 -1.46 -6.72
CA GLN A 87 -6.15 -1.09 -6.92
C GLN A 87 -7.06 -1.73 -5.86
N GLN A 88 -6.87 -3.01 -5.56
CA GLN A 88 -7.62 -3.72 -4.51
C GLN A 88 -7.38 -3.10 -3.14
N GLN A 89 -6.12 -2.80 -2.81
CA GLN A 89 -5.77 -2.13 -1.56
C GLN A 89 -6.38 -0.72 -1.46
N LYS A 90 -6.37 0.05 -2.55
CA LYS A 90 -7.01 1.37 -2.57
C LYS A 90 -8.51 1.26 -2.30
N MET A 91 -9.20 0.32 -2.97
CA MET A 91 -10.63 0.10 -2.78
C MET A 91 -10.94 -0.29 -1.33
N LEU A 92 -10.15 -1.20 -0.73
CA LEU A 92 -10.30 -1.60 0.66
C LEU A 92 -10.08 -0.41 1.62
N HIS A 93 -9.01 0.35 1.42
CA HIS A 93 -8.69 1.52 2.23
C HIS A 93 -9.80 2.58 2.16
N ASP A 94 -10.27 2.90 0.96
CA ASP A 94 -11.35 3.87 0.76
C ASP A 94 -12.65 3.41 1.41
N PHE A 95 -12.98 2.12 1.28
CA PHE A 95 -14.16 1.53 1.91
C PHE A 95 -14.08 1.56 3.43
N VAL A 96 -12.98 1.04 4.01
CA VAL A 96 -12.79 1.00 5.46
C VAL A 96 -12.74 2.42 6.02
N GLY A 97 -12.04 3.36 5.39
CA GLY A 97 -11.97 4.75 5.83
C GLY A 97 -13.32 5.47 5.83
N GLN A 98 -14.23 5.12 4.91
CA GLN A 98 -15.59 5.67 4.88
C GLN A 98 -16.54 4.98 5.85
N ARG A 99 -16.31 3.70 6.17
CA ARG A 99 -17.17 2.92 7.06
C ARG A 99 -16.75 2.96 8.52
N PHE A 100 -15.47 3.14 8.80
CA PHE A 100 -14.92 3.16 10.14
C PHE A 100 -15.35 4.43 10.89
N GLN A 101 -16.18 4.27 11.90
CA GLN A 101 -16.70 5.36 12.74
C GLN A 101 -15.87 5.58 14.01
N GLY A 102 -15.04 4.61 14.40
CA GLY A 102 -14.14 4.73 15.54
C GLY A 102 -13.93 3.41 16.26
N VAL A 103 -13.35 3.51 17.46
CA VAL A 103 -13.21 2.37 18.39
C VAL A 103 -14.25 2.52 19.49
N THR A 104 -14.92 1.43 19.84
CA THR A 104 -15.90 1.32 20.93
C THR A 104 -15.63 0.07 21.76
N GLU A 105 -16.49 -0.22 22.73
CA GLU A 105 -16.45 -1.44 23.53
C GLU A 105 -17.74 -2.24 23.36
N ILE A 106 -17.62 -3.54 23.10
CA ILE A 106 -18.73 -4.50 23.09
C ILE A 106 -18.42 -5.62 24.06
N ALA A 107 -19.31 -5.82 25.04
CA ALA A 107 -19.13 -6.81 26.12
C ALA A 107 -17.77 -6.69 26.82
N GLY A 108 -17.28 -5.46 27.02
CA GLY A 108 -15.99 -5.17 27.66
C GLY A 108 -14.76 -5.46 26.79
N GLN A 109 -14.94 -5.69 25.49
CA GLN A 109 -13.83 -5.90 24.54
C GLN A 109 -13.76 -4.77 23.51
N PRO A 110 -12.55 -4.31 23.14
CA PRO A 110 -12.37 -3.32 22.07
C PRO A 110 -12.99 -3.81 20.76
N ALA A 111 -13.75 -2.94 20.12
CA ALA A 111 -14.42 -3.19 18.85
C ALA A 111 -14.21 -2.01 17.89
N LEU A 112 -14.06 -2.30 16.61
CA LEU A 112 -14.09 -1.32 15.53
C LEU A 112 -15.55 -1.08 15.15
N ASP A 113 -15.99 0.16 15.18
CA ASP A 113 -17.33 0.56 14.77
C ASP A 113 -17.36 0.80 13.25
N PHE A 114 -18.24 0.09 12.54
CA PHE A 114 -18.45 0.24 11.11
C PHE A 114 -19.80 0.84 10.74
N GLY A 115 -20.54 1.39 11.70
CA GLY A 115 -21.85 2.01 11.54
C GLY A 115 -22.99 1.04 11.27
N HIS A 116 -24.16 1.60 10.93
CA HIS A 116 -25.36 0.82 10.67
C HIS A 116 -25.33 0.08 9.33
N LEU A 117 -25.92 -1.11 9.35
CA LEU A 117 -26.34 -1.94 8.23
C LEU A 117 -27.84 -2.23 8.41
N ALA A 118 -28.68 -1.54 7.64
CA ALA A 118 -30.13 -1.55 7.82
C ALA A 118 -30.55 -1.16 9.25
N ASP A 119 -31.23 -2.05 9.97
CA ASP A 119 -31.73 -1.91 11.34
C ASP A 119 -30.74 -2.40 12.41
N GLN A 120 -29.50 -2.68 12.04
CA GLN A 120 -28.47 -3.23 12.93
C GLN A 120 -27.19 -2.41 12.87
N HIS A 121 -26.42 -2.43 13.95
CA HIS A 121 -25.10 -1.80 14.02
C HIS A 121 -24.01 -2.86 13.84
N LEU A 122 -23.07 -2.63 12.90
CA LEU A 122 -21.98 -3.54 12.56
C LEU A 122 -20.69 -3.18 13.29
N TYR A 123 -20.08 -4.17 13.93
CA TYR A 123 -18.80 -4.04 14.63
C TYR A 123 -17.82 -5.12 14.18
N GLY A 124 -16.53 -4.78 14.14
CA GLY A 124 -15.44 -5.75 13.99
C GLY A 124 -14.71 -5.96 15.30
N VAL A 125 -14.51 -7.22 15.69
CA VAL A 125 -13.78 -7.60 16.91
C VAL A 125 -12.64 -8.55 16.57
N MET A 126 -11.58 -8.52 17.38
CA MET A 126 -10.48 -9.48 17.30
C MET A 126 -10.69 -10.55 18.38
N GLN A 127 -11.09 -11.76 17.99
CA GLN A 127 -11.27 -12.89 18.90
C GLN A 127 -10.22 -13.97 18.61
N GLN A 128 -9.38 -14.29 19.59
CA GLN A 128 -8.33 -15.30 19.46
C GLN A 128 -7.43 -15.10 18.21
N GLY A 129 -7.13 -13.84 17.88
CA GLY A 129 -6.31 -13.46 16.73
C GLY A 129 -7.04 -13.50 15.38
N ARG A 130 -8.35 -13.76 15.36
CA ARG A 130 -9.19 -13.75 14.16
C ARG A 130 -10.11 -12.53 14.17
N ALA A 131 -10.30 -11.93 13.01
CA ALA A 131 -11.27 -10.86 12.82
C ALA A 131 -12.67 -11.48 12.67
N GLU A 132 -13.63 -11.02 13.45
CA GLU A 132 -15.04 -11.41 13.38
C GLU A 132 -15.94 -10.18 13.29
N PHE A 133 -17.09 -10.32 12.63
CA PHE A 133 -18.15 -9.32 12.67
C PHE A 133 -19.18 -9.66 13.75
N LYS A 134 -19.67 -8.64 14.44
CA LYS A 134 -20.79 -8.71 15.39
C LYS A 134 -21.85 -7.69 14.99
N LEU A 135 -23.11 -8.08 15.13
CA LEU A 135 -24.27 -7.24 14.87
C LEU A 135 -24.99 -6.97 16.20
N ARG A 136 -25.42 -5.73 16.41
CA ARG A 136 -26.29 -5.34 17.53
C ARG A 136 -27.59 -4.79 16.96
N GLN A 137 -28.72 -5.29 17.45
CA GLN A 137 -30.02 -4.65 17.22
C GLN A 137 -30.14 -3.44 18.15
N ASP A 138 -30.58 -2.32 17.59
CA ASP A 138 -30.93 -1.13 18.36
C ASP A 138 -32.31 -1.25 19.00
#